data_AF-A0A7J3WPU3-F1
#
_entry.id   AF-A0A7J3WPU3-F1
#
_cell.length_a   1.000
_cell.length_b   1.000
_cell.length_c   1.000
_cell.angle_alpha   90.00
_cell.angle_beta   90.00
_cell.angle_gamma   90.00
#
_symmetry.space_group_name_H-M   'P 1'
#
loop_
_entity.id
_entity.type
_entity.pdbx_description
1 polymer ?
#
loop_
_entity_poly.entity_id
_entity_poly.type
_entity_poly.pdbx_seq_one_letter_code
_entity_poly.pdbx_strand_id
1 'polypeptide(L)'
;MVDRASYEGVTAIVGLKIVPGMEDAVCQESGSLAGISHTFKAFGSFDVIVFLTLDHSDVPALLKQLKKVEGVLDVHPLKFVP
;
A
#
# COMPACT_ATOMS: atom_id res chain seq x y z
N MET A 1 -2.51 -20.28 1.06
CA MET A 1 -1.11 -20.13 1.51
C MET A 1 -0.46 -19.13 0.59
N VAL A 2 0.00 -17.98 1.12
CA VAL A 2 0.73 -16.97 0.31
C VAL A 2 2.19 -17.40 0.27
N ASP A 3 2.74 -17.52 -0.93
CA ASP A 3 4.09 -18.06 -1.16
C ASP A 3 5.16 -17.10 -0.64
N ARG A 4 6.27 -17.65 -0.15
CA ARG A 4 7.36 -16.86 0.46
C ARG A 4 8.06 -15.98 -0.60
N ALA A 5 7.97 -16.36 -1.88
CA ALA A 5 8.45 -15.59 -3.02
C ALA A 5 7.65 -14.29 -3.26
N SER A 6 6.42 -14.17 -2.76
CA SER A 6 5.58 -12.96 -2.94
C SER A 6 6.08 -11.72 -2.17
N TYR A 7 7.14 -11.86 -1.36
CA TYR A 7 7.71 -10.76 -0.59
C TYR A 7 9.15 -10.42 -0.99
N GLU A 8 9.72 -11.12 -1.99
CA GLU A 8 11.04 -10.77 -2.50
C GLU A 8 11.01 -9.39 -3.16
N GLY A 9 11.95 -8.52 -2.77
CA GLY A 9 12.03 -7.15 -3.27
C GLY A 9 11.09 -6.16 -2.60
N VAL A 10 10.30 -6.55 -1.59
CA VAL A 10 9.51 -5.58 -0.82
C VAL A 10 10.45 -4.68 -0.03
N THR A 11 10.36 -3.38 -0.25
CA THR A 11 11.18 -2.34 0.39
C THR A 11 10.42 -1.57 1.45
N ALA A 12 9.08 -1.52 1.39
CA ALA A 12 8.26 -0.87 2.39
C ALA A 12 6.84 -1.42 2.45
N ILE A 13 6.21 -1.30 3.61
CA ILE A 13 4.82 -1.68 3.89
C ILE A 13 4.09 -0.44 4.38
N VAL A 14 2.92 -0.17 3.80
CA VAL A 14 2.13 1.04 4.06
C VAL A 14 0.69 0.63 4.39
N GLY A 15 0.15 1.18 5.48
CA GLY A 15 -1.25 1.06 5.85
C GLY A 15 -2.03 2.28 5.36
N LEU A 16 -3.22 2.06 4.81
CA LEU A 16 -4.13 3.10 4.36
C LEU A 16 -5.39 3.09 5.23
N LYS A 17 -5.82 4.28 5.62
CA LYS A 17 -7.17 4.52 6.15
C LYS A 17 -8.07 4.95 5.00
N ILE A 18 -9.19 4.27 4.81
CA ILE A 18 -10.06 4.42 3.64
C ILE A 18 -11.46 4.85 4.08
N VAL A 19 -12.15 5.60 3.22
CA VAL A 19 -13.59 5.88 3.38
C VAL A 19 -14.35 4.55 3.34
N PRO A 20 -15.20 4.23 4.34
CA PRO A 20 -15.93 2.96 4.38
C PRO A 20 -16.74 2.72 3.09
N GLY A 21 -16.59 1.52 2.50
CA GLY A 21 -17.23 1.13 1.25
C GLY A 21 -16.42 1.43 -0.02
N MET A 22 -15.26 2.09 0.10
CA MET A 22 -14.33 2.35 -1.02
C MET A 22 -13.10 1.44 -1.01
N GLU A 23 -13.00 0.48 -0.09
CA GLU A 23 -11.82 -0.36 0.11
C GLU A 23 -11.44 -1.15 -1.15
N ASP A 24 -12.43 -1.69 -1.86
CA ASP A 24 -12.20 -2.43 -3.11
C ASP A 24 -11.68 -1.53 -4.23
N ALA A 25 -12.25 -0.33 -4.38
CA ALA A 25 -11.82 0.64 -5.39
C ALA A 25 -10.39 1.11 -5.11
N VAL A 26 -10.09 1.49 -3.86
CA VAL A 26 -8.76 1.94 -3.46
C VAL A 26 -7.73 0.83 -3.55
N CYS A 27 -8.09 -0.40 -3.17
CA CYS A 27 -7.19 -1.55 -3.28
C CYS A 27 -6.81 -1.79 -4.76
N GLN A 28 -7.78 -1.72 -5.67
CA GLN A 28 -7.54 -1.89 -7.11
C GLN A 28 -6.72 -0.74 -7.71
N GLU A 29 -7.06 0.50 -7.38
CA GLU A 29 -6.36 1.69 -7.90
C GLU A 29 -4.92 1.76 -7.37
N SER A 30 -4.73 1.58 -6.06
CA SER A 30 -3.41 1.53 -5.44
C SER A 30 -2.58 0.39 -6.02
N GLY A 31 -3.17 -0.79 -6.22
CA GLY A 31 -2.48 -1.94 -6.82
C GLY A 31 -2.03 -1.72 -8.28
N SER A 32 -2.56 -0.69 -8.94
CA SER A 32 -2.19 -0.33 -10.32
C SER A 32 -1.05 0.71 -10.39
N LEU A 33 -0.62 1.29 -9.27
CA LEU A 33 0.47 2.26 -9.26
C LEU A 33 1.84 1.58 -9.41
N ALA A 34 2.73 2.23 -10.16
CA ALA A 34 4.09 1.74 -10.33
C ALA A 34 4.83 1.69 -8.98
N GLY A 35 5.50 0.56 -8.72
CA GLY A 35 6.23 0.31 -7.48
C GLY A 35 5.40 -0.38 -6.39
N ILE A 36 4.11 -0.65 -6.61
CA ILE A 36 3.31 -1.49 -5.71
C ILE A 36 3.35 -2.93 -6.21
N SER A 37 3.70 -3.87 -5.34
CA SER A 37 3.63 -5.30 -5.66
C SER A 37 2.29 -5.92 -5.29
N HIS A 38 1.80 -5.60 -4.08
CA HIS A 38 0.61 -6.22 -3.54
C HIS A 38 -0.20 -5.24 -2.70
N THR A 39 -1.52 -5.41 -2.76
CA THR A 39 -2.49 -4.69 -1.95
C THR A 39 -3.46 -5.67 -1.33
N PHE A 40 -3.77 -5.49 -0.05
CA PHE A 40 -4.68 -6.36 0.69
C PHE A 40 -5.66 -5.51 1.48
N LYS A 41 -6.93 -5.90 1.48
CA LYS A 41 -7.88 -5.41 2.48
C LYS A 41 -7.49 -5.96 3.84
N ALA A 42 -7.42 -5.10 4.83
CA ALA A 42 -7.09 -5.45 6.20
C ALA A 42 -8.27 -5.17 7.12
N PHE A 43 -8.39 -5.98 8.17
CA PHE A 43 -9.37 -5.77 9.22
C PHE A 43 -8.60 -5.34 10.47
N GLY A 44 -8.75 -4.09 10.90
CA GLY A 44 -8.09 -3.58 12.11
C GLY A 44 -7.80 -2.08 12.06
N SER A 45 -6.59 -1.70 12.46
CA SER A 45 -6.19 -0.28 12.50
C SER A 45 -6.05 0.38 11.13
N PHE A 46 -6.02 -0.40 10.04
CA PHE A 46 -5.98 0.07 8.65
C PHE A 46 -6.96 -0.75 7.82
N ASP A 47 -7.48 -0.14 6.76
CA ASP A 47 -8.51 -0.74 5.91
C ASP A 47 -7.87 -1.40 4.67
N VAL A 48 -6.73 -0.88 4.20
CA VAL A 48 -5.92 -1.48 3.13
C VAL A 48 -4.44 -1.46 3.52
N ILE A 49 -3.70 -2.52 3.19
CA ILE A 49 -2.24 -2.59 3.31
C ILE A 49 -1.63 -2.72 1.92
N VAL A 50 -0.59 -1.94 1.66
CA VAL A 50 0.13 -1.85 0.40
C VAL A 50 1.59 -2.24 0.62
N PHE A 51 2.11 -3.08 -0.26
CA PHE A 51 3.50 -3.52 -0.29
C PHE A 51 4.22 -2.87 -1.47
N LEU A 52 5.36 -2.24 -1.19
CA LEU A 52 6.16 -1.49 -2.15
C LEU A 52 7.40 -2.29 -2.54
N THR A 53 7.80 -2.22 -3.81
CA THR A 53 9.03 -2.85 -4.35
C THR A 53 9.93 -1.86 -5.08
N LEU A 54 9.83 -0.58 -4.71
CA LEU A 54 10.59 0.52 -5.28
C LEU A 54 11.70 0.97 -4.32
N ASP A 55 12.72 1.64 -4.83
CA ASP A 55 13.85 2.09 -4.00
C ASP A 55 13.40 3.03 -2.87
N HIS A 56 14.10 3.00 -1.72
CA HIS A 56 13.72 3.80 -0.55
C HIS A 56 13.63 5.31 -0.84
N SER A 57 14.41 5.80 -1.81
CA SER A 57 14.36 7.18 -2.30
C SER A 57 13.03 7.58 -2.92
N ASP A 58 12.31 6.63 -3.52
CA ASP A 58 11.08 6.88 -4.27
C ASP A 58 9.82 6.66 -3.42
N VAL A 59 9.94 6.04 -2.24
CA VAL A 59 8.83 5.80 -1.30
C VAL A 59 8.10 7.10 -0.94
N PRO A 60 8.77 8.21 -0.58
CA PRO A 60 8.08 9.45 -0.25
C PRO A 60 7.24 10.01 -1.40
N ALA A 61 7.66 9.78 -2.65
CA ALA A 61 6.90 10.21 -3.83
C ALA A 61 5.64 9.37 -3.99
N LEU A 62 5.73 8.05 -3.82
CA LEU A 62 4.58 7.17 -3.92
C LEU A 62 3.59 7.39 -2.76
N LEU A 63 4.05 7.63 -1.52
CA LEU A 63 3.15 7.95 -0.40
C LEU A 63 2.30 9.20 -0.70
N LYS A 64 2.87 10.20 -1.39
CA LYS A 64 2.13 11.39 -1.85
C LYS A 64 1.13 11.07 -2.95
N GLN A 65 1.40 10.06 -3.80
CA GLN A 65 0.45 9.60 -4.81
C GLN A 65 -0.71 8.83 -4.16
N LEU A 66 -0.42 7.92 -3.22
CA LEU A 66 -1.44 7.19 -2.47
C LEU A 66 -2.40 8.13 -1.73
N LYS A 67 -1.90 9.23 -1.16
CA LYS A 67 -2.75 10.25 -0.52
C LYS A 67 -3.71 10.97 -1.49
N LYS A 68 -3.46 10.90 -2.80
CA LYS A 68 -4.32 11.50 -3.83
C LYS A 68 -5.35 10.53 -4.41
N VAL A 69 -5.24 9.23 -4.09
CA VAL A 69 -6.23 8.23 -4.51
C VAL A 69 -7.56 8.55 -3.85
N GLU A 70 -8.63 8.54 -4.64
CA GLU A 70 -9.96 8.86 -4.15
C GLU A 70 -10.40 7.86 -3.09
N GLY A 71 -10.88 8.35 -1.94
CA GLY A 71 -11.28 7.50 -0.82
C GLY A 71 -10.16 7.20 0.19
N VAL A 72 -8.91 7.59 -0.07
CA VAL A 72 -7.85 7.53 0.96
C VAL A 72 -8.00 8.70 1.94
N LEU A 73 -8.18 8.37 3.23
CA LEU A 73 -8.23 9.32 4.34
C LEU A 73 -6.83 9.61 4.90
N ASP A 74 -6.03 8.56 5.11
CA ASP A 74 -4.68 8.70 5.65
C ASP A 74 -3.73 7.59 5.17
N VAL A 75 -2.43 7.88 5.21
CA VAL A 75 -1.36 7.01 4.71
C VAL A 75 -0.28 6.87 5.77
N HIS A 76 -0.03 5.64 6.22
CA HIS A 76 0.91 5.34 7.30
C HIS A 76 1.99 4.36 6.85
N PRO A 77 3.26 4.77 6.72
CA PRO A 77 4.35 3.82 6.54
C PRO A 77 4.49 2.98 7.82
N LEU A 78 4.38 1.65 7.69
CA LEU A 78 4.40 0.71 8.80
C LEU A 78 5.80 0.15 9.04
N LYS A 79 6.50 -0.20 7.96
CA LYS A 79 7.84 -0.79 8.02
C LYS A 79 8.61 -0.48 6.75
N PHE A 80 9.88 -0.13 6.91
CA PHE A 80 10.87 -0.15 5.83
C PHE A 80 11.66 -1.46 5.95
N VAL A 81 11.81 -2.15 4.83
CA VAL A 81 12.57 -3.40 4.73
C VAL A 81 13.93 -3.03 4.11
N PRO A 82 15.04 -3.34 4.80
CA PRO A 82 16.38 -3.01 4.34
C PRO A 82 16.77 -3.77 3.06
#